data_AF-A0A972ZYZ7-F1
#
_entry.id   AF-A0A972ZYZ7-F1
#
_cell.length_a   1.000
_cell.length_b   1.000
_cell.length_c   1.000
_cell.angle_alpha   90.00
_cell.angle_beta   90.00
_cell.angle_gamma   90.00
#
_symmetry.space_group_name_H-M   'P 1'
#
loop_
_entity.id
_entity.type
_entity.pdbx_description
1 polymer ?
#
loop_
_entity_poly.entity_id
_entity_poly.type
_entity_poly.pdbx_seq_one_letter_code
_entity_poly.pdbx_strand_id
1 'polypeptide(L)'
;MTPAPVESALNDLANRVRIVRQWLLTLKCLHAVSVALGCLAGAVVVCWGLFWFLKWQVAGHCLCGAVLVCCTAGAILWISHVRSRSVSYSDVGAAIETRQTLHRQLVTAMEYYQDQAHFPYSRGLTHHMIRRVSKRSHDQDFGDCVPKRQVWVYGAIIGLELMILGGFVISESVFWVHQWTRSGMAAGAGEGGGAASQDTGALTPVTTDILTEPNTLVTFEARSGLEAAESVRFVMQRKDPNGGPGTPVFSSQVSGVPDQDTGTQTFTAQQFCEAPDQYQYRFESETETTPWSDLTVSPRPRVTSMMSQVQRPNEKASETQWQPVEHGSVDVVQGSDVTLKIQTDQALSEVQVRQGGKLIETLTPEGSEAVYQCQPEKSQSLTFTPVNEQGQPVEEPFYVELEVQVDQAPHIELLVPEGDLPLTEPVPVLVT
;
A
#
# COMPACT_ATOMS: atom_id res chain seq x y z
N MET A 1 -43.75 -63.61 -3.50
CA MET A 1 -42.74 -62.66 -3.99
C MET A 1 -42.24 -63.16 -5.33
N THR A 2 -42.69 -62.55 -6.43
CA THR A 2 -42.16 -62.82 -7.77
C THR A 2 -40.68 -62.40 -7.80
N PRO A 3 -39.76 -63.25 -8.31
CA PRO A 3 -38.35 -62.89 -8.37
C PRO A 3 -38.19 -61.66 -9.28
N ALA A 4 -37.50 -60.65 -8.78
CA ALA A 4 -37.19 -59.46 -9.55
C ALA A 4 -36.53 -59.84 -10.90
N PRO A 5 -36.81 -59.10 -11.99
CA PRO A 5 -36.18 -59.35 -13.28
C PRO A 5 -34.67 -59.27 -13.13
N VAL A 6 -33.93 -60.20 -13.74
CA VAL A 6 -32.47 -60.35 -13.50
C VAL A 6 -31.70 -59.08 -13.86
N GLU A 7 -32.18 -58.33 -14.84
CA GLU A 7 -31.65 -57.03 -15.24
C GLU A 7 -31.75 -55.99 -14.12
N SER A 8 -32.84 -55.99 -13.34
CA SER A 8 -32.98 -55.08 -12.19
C SER A 8 -32.00 -55.42 -11.07
N ALA A 9 -31.75 -56.72 -10.81
CA ALA A 9 -30.77 -57.17 -9.83
C ALA A 9 -29.33 -56.87 -10.26
N LEU A 10 -29.04 -56.96 -11.56
CA LEU A 10 -27.74 -56.60 -12.12
C LEU A 10 -27.50 -55.08 -12.04
N ASN A 11 -28.51 -54.27 -12.38
CA ASN A 11 -28.43 -52.81 -12.29
C ASN A 11 -28.27 -52.32 -10.84
N ASP A 12 -28.96 -52.95 -9.89
CA ASP A 12 -28.79 -52.65 -8.46
C ASP A 12 -27.36 -52.96 -7.98
N LEU A 13 -26.85 -54.15 -8.33
CA LEU A 13 -25.47 -54.54 -8.01
C LEU A 13 -24.46 -53.57 -8.65
N ALA A 14 -24.66 -53.20 -9.91
CA ALA A 14 -23.82 -52.24 -10.62
C ALA A 14 -23.86 -50.85 -9.99
N ASN A 15 -25.02 -50.38 -9.52
CA ASN A 15 -25.16 -49.11 -8.82
C ASN A 15 -24.39 -49.10 -7.49
N ARG A 16 -24.48 -50.19 -6.70
CA ARG A 16 -23.73 -50.31 -5.44
C ARG A 16 -22.21 -50.35 -5.70
N VAL A 17 -21.76 -51.06 -6.73
CA VAL A 17 -20.35 -51.08 -7.16
C VAL A 17 -19.90 -49.71 -7.70
N ARG A 18 -20.78 -48.98 -8.40
CA ARG A 18 -20.51 -47.62 -8.91
C ARG A 18 -20.25 -46.64 -7.78
N ILE A 19 -20.98 -46.72 -6.67
CA ILE A 19 -20.75 -45.90 -5.47
C ILE A 19 -19.35 -46.18 -4.92
N VAL A 20 -18.97 -47.45 -4.76
CA VAL A 20 -17.62 -47.83 -4.31
C VAL A 20 -16.55 -47.36 -5.30
N ARG A 21 -16.80 -47.48 -6.61
CA ARG A 21 -15.90 -46.97 -7.65
C ARG A 21 -15.67 -45.48 -7.51
N GLN A 22 -16.72 -44.68 -7.28
CA GLN A 22 -16.60 -43.24 -7.05
C GLN A 22 -15.77 -42.93 -5.80
N TRP A 23 -15.97 -43.67 -4.72
CA TRP A 23 -15.19 -43.51 -3.48
C TRP A 23 -13.72 -43.93 -3.63
N LEU A 24 -13.42 -45.00 -4.37
CA LEU A 24 -12.04 -45.39 -4.66
C LEU A 24 -11.34 -44.42 -5.61
N LEU A 25 -12.06 -43.89 -6.60
CA LEU A 25 -11.54 -42.85 -7.49
C LEU A 25 -11.26 -41.54 -6.74
N THR A 26 -12.15 -41.13 -5.84
CA THR A 26 -11.91 -39.94 -5.00
C THR A 26 -10.71 -40.14 -4.09
N LEU A 27 -10.55 -41.30 -3.44
CA LEU A 27 -9.35 -41.60 -2.64
C LEU A 27 -8.05 -41.60 -3.46
N LYS A 28 -8.05 -42.22 -4.65
CA LYS A 28 -6.87 -42.19 -5.54
C LYS A 28 -6.55 -40.77 -6.01
N CYS A 29 -7.57 -39.98 -6.34
CA CYS A 29 -7.42 -38.59 -6.73
C CYS A 29 -6.84 -37.77 -5.56
N LEU A 30 -7.40 -37.93 -4.36
CA LEU A 30 -7.00 -37.20 -3.17
C LEU A 30 -5.57 -37.53 -2.74
N HIS A 31 -5.18 -38.80 -2.84
CA HIS A 31 -3.79 -39.22 -2.62
C HIS A 31 -2.84 -38.61 -3.66
N ALA A 32 -3.21 -38.64 -4.95
CA ALA A 32 -2.39 -38.01 -5.99
C ALA A 32 -2.25 -36.49 -5.77
N VAL A 33 -3.34 -35.81 -5.42
CA VAL A 33 -3.33 -34.38 -5.09
C VAL A 33 -2.43 -34.09 -3.89
N SER A 34 -2.54 -34.86 -2.81
CA SER A 34 -1.67 -34.72 -1.63
C SER A 34 -0.20 -34.94 -1.98
N VAL A 35 0.15 -35.97 -2.75
CA VAL A 35 1.56 -36.19 -3.15
C VAL A 35 2.07 -35.02 -4.00
N ALA A 36 1.26 -34.52 -4.93
CA ALA A 36 1.64 -33.41 -5.79
C ALA A 36 1.83 -32.10 -5.00
N LEU A 37 0.92 -31.78 -4.08
CA LEU A 37 1.01 -30.61 -3.21
C LEU A 37 2.16 -30.73 -2.20
N GLY A 38 2.39 -31.91 -1.64
CA GLY A 38 3.54 -32.18 -0.75
C GLY A 38 4.88 -31.97 -1.46
N CYS A 39 5.00 -32.42 -2.71
CA CYS A 39 6.18 -32.13 -3.54
C CYS A 39 6.36 -30.63 -3.79
N LEU A 40 5.27 -29.91 -4.07
CA LEU A 40 5.30 -28.45 -4.25
C LEU A 40 5.72 -27.72 -2.97
N ALA A 41 5.10 -28.05 -1.84
CA ALA A 41 5.42 -27.46 -0.54
C ALA A 41 6.88 -27.75 -0.14
N GLY A 42 7.35 -28.99 -0.35
CA GLY A 42 8.75 -29.36 -0.12
C GLY A 42 9.72 -28.57 -0.99
N ALA A 43 9.44 -28.41 -2.28
CA ALA A 43 10.27 -27.59 -3.17
C ALA A 43 10.33 -26.13 -2.71
N VAL A 44 9.20 -25.56 -2.32
CA VAL A 44 9.12 -24.19 -1.78
C VAL A 44 9.96 -24.04 -0.51
N VAL A 45 9.87 -24.97 0.43
CA VAL A 45 10.67 -24.94 1.67
C VAL A 45 12.16 -25.05 1.39
N VAL A 46 12.57 -25.92 0.46
CA VAL A 46 13.98 -26.06 0.06
C VAL A 46 14.49 -24.77 -0.60
N CYS A 47 13.71 -24.21 -1.52
CA CYS A 47 14.00 -22.94 -2.16
C CYS A 47 14.11 -21.78 -1.15
N TRP A 48 13.21 -21.71 -0.17
CA TRP A 48 13.26 -20.73 0.92
C TRP A 48 14.52 -20.90 1.78
N GLY A 49 14.87 -22.14 2.13
CA GLY A 49 16.09 -22.43 2.87
C GLY A 49 17.33 -21.98 2.10
N LEU A 50 17.43 -22.34 0.81
CA LEU A 50 18.52 -21.93 -0.07
C LEU A 50 18.60 -20.40 -0.19
N PHE A 51 17.47 -19.70 -0.28
CA PHE A 51 17.42 -18.25 -0.29
C PHE A 51 18.07 -17.64 0.94
N TRP A 52 17.75 -18.18 2.13
CA TRP A 52 18.33 -17.70 3.39
C TRP A 52 19.85 -17.93 3.45
N PHE A 53 20.35 -19.02 2.88
CA PHE A 53 21.78 -19.35 2.86
C PHE A 53 22.59 -18.59 1.81
N LEU A 54 22.06 -18.35 0.60
CA LEU A 54 22.83 -17.79 -0.53
C LEU A 54 22.78 -16.26 -0.65
N LYS A 55 21.97 -15.55 0.16
CA LYS A 55 21.80 -14.07 0.10
C LYS A 55 21.47 -13.51 -1.30
N TRP A 56 20.94 -14.34 -2.20
CA TRP A 56 20.52 -13.90 -3.53
C TRP A 56 19.14 -13.28 -3.44
N GLN A 57 19.07 -11.95 -3.34
CA GLN A 57 17.78 -11.27 -3.20
C GLN A 57 16.95 -11.42 -4.49
N VAL A 58 17.33 -10.78 -5.60
CA VAL A 58 16.44 -10.72 -6.77
C VAL A 58 16.45 -12.02 -7.60
N ALA A 59 17.64 -12.57 -7.88
CA ALA A 59 17.76 -13.80 -8.68
C ALA A 59 17.12 -15.01 -8.00
N GLY A 60 17.12 -15.04 -6.67
CA GLY A 60 16.49 -16.10 -5.88
C GLY A 60 14.96 -16.10 -6.05
N HIS A 61 14.32 -14.93 -5.93
CA HIS A 61 12.87 -14.80 -6.10
C HIS A 61 12.41 -15.19 -7.52
N CYS A 62 13.12 -14.76 -8.56
CA CYS A 62 12.82 -15.16 -9.94
C CYS A 62 12.96 -16.66 -10.18
N LEU A 63 14.02 -17.28 -9.65
CA LEU A 63 14.23 -18.73 -9.79
C LEU A 63 13.14 -19.51 -9.05
N CYS A 64 12.77 -19.08 -7.84
CA CYS A 64 11.70 -19.72 -7.06
C CYS A 64 10.35 -19.64 -7.76
N GLY A 65 10.00 -18.47 -8.32
CA GLY A 65 8.78 -18.30 -9.11
C GLY A 65 8.74 -19.21 -10.34
N ALA A 66 9.85 -19.28 -11.09
CA ALA A 66 9.94 -20.16 -12.26
C ALA A 66 9.79 -21.65 -11.88
N VAL A 67 10.46 -22.10 -10.82
CA VAL A 67 10.35 -23.47 -10.31
C VAL A 67 8.90 -23.78 -9.89
N LEU A 68 8.24 -22.86 -9.19
CA LEU A 68 6.85 -23.05 -8.75
C LEU A 68 5.89 -23.19 -9.93
N VAL A 69 6.04 -22.36 -10.97
CA VAL A 69 5.22 -22.46 -12.20
C VAL A 69 5.47 -23.78 -12.92
N CYS A 70 6.73 -24.20 -13.07
CA CYS A 70 7.05 -25.48 -13.72
C CYS A 70 6.50 -26.68 -12.91
N CYS A 71 6.66 -26.67 -11.58
CA CYS A 71 6.17 -27.75 -10.73
C CYS A 71 4.63 -27.82 -10.70
N THR A 72 3.94 -26.69 -10.69
CA THR A 72 2.46 -26.66 -10.72
C THR A 72 1.94 -27.17 -12.07
N ALA A 73 2.54 -26.74 -13.18
CA ALA A 73 2.21 -27.28 -14.50
C ALA A 73 2.46 -28.79 -14.59
N GLY A 74 3.61 -29.26 -14.10
CA GLY A 74 3.94 -30.68 -14.03
C GLY A 74 2.95 -31.49 -13.18
N ALA A 75 2.55 -30.98 -12.01
CA ALA A 75 1.56 -31.58 -11.14
C ALA A 75 0.18 -31.71 -11.84
N ILE A 76 -0.27 -30.67 -12.54
CA ILE A 76 -1.54 -30.68 -13.28
C ILE A 76 -1.51 -31.73 -14.39
N LEU A 77 -0.44 -31.79 -15.17
CA LEU A 77 -0.28 -32.78 -16.23
C LEU A 77 -0.24 -34.21 -15.67
N TRP A 78 0.45 -34.42 -14.57
CA TRP A 78 0.51 -35.73 -13.90
C TRP A 78 -0.86 -36.17 -13.37
N ILE A 79 -1.59 -35.27 -12.69
CA ILE A 79 -2.95 -35.55 -12.19
C ILE A 79 -3.90 -35.86 -13.35
N SER A 80 -3.82 -35.10 -14.46
CA SER A 80 -4.60 -35.35 -15.67
C SER A 80 -4.31 -36.75 -16.24
N HIS A 81 -3.03 -37.13 -16.32
CA HIS A 81 -2.62 -38.44 -16.80
C HIS A 81 -3.12 -39.57 -15.88
N VAL A 82 -3.03 -39.40 -14.56
CA VAL A 82 -3.54 -40.37 -13.58
C VAL A 82 -5.06 -40.51 -13.69
N ARG A 83 -5.78 -39.40 -13.90
CA ARG A 83 -7.24 -39.40 -14.10
C ARG A 83 -7.67 -40.10 -15.39
N SER A 84 -6.85 -40.05 -16.45
CA SER A 84 -7.15 -40.73 -17.72
C SER A 84 -7.04 -42.25 -17.66
N ARG A 85 -6.38 -42.82 -16.63
CA ARG A 85 -6.40 -44.27 -16.40
C ARG A 85 -7.73 -44.66 -15.76
N SER A 86 -8.72 -44.98 -16.60
CA SER A 86 -10.03 -45.44 -16.15
C SER A 86 -9.88 -46.73 -15.33
N VAL A 87 -10.37 -46.72 -14.09
CA VAL A 87 -10.49 -47.93 -13.28
C VAL A 87 -11.69 -48.73 -13.80
N SER A 88 -11.43 -49.95 -14.27
CA SER A 88 -12.43 -50.88 -14.78
C SER A 88 -13.39 -51.32 -13.66
N TYR A 89 -14.64 -51.70 -14.00
CA TYR A 89 -15.58 -52.21 -12.98
C TYR A 89 -15.13 -53.56 -12.42
N SER A 90 -14.37 -54.34 -13.20
CA SER A 90 -13.74 -55.59 -12.77
C SER A 90 -12.69 -55.37 -11.67
N ASP A 91 -11.86 -54.34 -11.78
CA ASP A 91 -10.84 -54.00 -10.76
C ASP A 91 -11.48 -53.59 -9.43
N VAL A 92 -12.60 -52.86 -9.50
CA VAL A 92 -13.37 -52.46 -8.30
C VAL A 92 -14.04 -53.68 -7.68
N GLY A 93 -14.59 -54.58 -8.50
CA GLY A 93 -15.12 -55.86 -8.04
C GLY A 93 -14.05 -56.66 -7.30
N ALA A 94 -12.83 -56.76 -7.85
CA ALA A 94 -11.72 -57.45 -7.22
C ALA A 94 -11.33 -56.82 -5.88
N ALA A 95 -11.30 -55.48 -5.79
CA ALA A 95 -11.02 -54.78 -4.54
C ALA A 95 -12.08 -55.05 -3.46
N ILE A 96 -13.37 -55.13 -3.82
CA ILE A 96 -14.45 -55.48 -2.89
C ILE A 96 -14.30 -56.94 -2.44
N GLU A 97 -13.99 -57.85 -3.36
CA GLU A 97 -13.83 -59.28 -3.05
C GLU A 97 -12.62 -59.62 -2.19
N THR A 98 -11.54 -58.82 -2.26
CA THR A 98 -10.41 -59.00 -1.33
C THR A 98 -10.81 -58.74 0.13
N ARG A 99 -11.89 -57.99 0.37
CA ARG A 99 -12.42 -57.70 1.71
C ARG A 99 -13.65 -58.53 2.08
N GLN A 100 -14.39 -59.03 1.10
CA GLN A 100 -15.59 -59.85 1.28
C GLN A 100 -15.49 -61.13 0.44
N THR A 101 -15.64 -62.31 1.05
CA THR A 101 -15.42 -63.61 0.40
C THR A 101 -16.53 -63.99 -0.60
N LEU A 102 -16.56 -63.34 -1.76
CA LEU A 102 -17.52 -63.59 -2.85
C LEU A 102 -16.97 -64.52 -3.95
N HIS A 103 -15.76 -65.07 -3.78
CA HIS A 103 -15.18 -66.14 -4.61
C HIS A 103 -15.19 -65.85 -6.13
N ARG A 104 -14.73 -64.66 -6.57
CA ARG A 104 -14.74 -64.21 -7.98
C ARG A 104 -16.12 -64.01 -8.61
N GLN A 105 -17.20 -64.21 -7.86
CA GLN A 105 -18.53 -64.12 -8.43
C GLN A 105 -18.98 -62.68 -8.71
N LEU A 106 -18.51 -61.70 -7.96
CA LEU A 106 -18.77 -60.28 -8.19
C LEU A 106 -17.94 -59.75 -9.36
N VAL A 107 -16.68 -60.18 -9.48
CA VAL A 107 -15.80 -59.79 -10.59
C VAL A 107 -16.39 -60.21 -11.93
N THR A 108 -16.77 -61.48 -12.07
CA THR A 108 -17.36 -62.00 -13.32
C THR A 108 -18.71 -61.36 -13.63
N ALA A 109 -19.52 -61.02 -12.61
CA ALA A 109 -20.77 -60.29 -12.83
C ALA A 109 -20.54 -58.86 -13.34
N MET A 110 -19.49 -58.17 -12.87
CA MET A 110 -19.11 -56.83 -13.33
C MET A 110 -18.45 -56.84 -14.72
N GLU A 111 -17.64 -57.86 -15.03
CA GLU A 111 -17.11 -58.09 -16.39
C GLU A 111 -18.26 -58.28 -17.39
N TYR A 112 -19.26 -59.09 -17.04
CA TYR A 112 -20.45 -59.26 -17.86
C TYR A 112 -21.26 -57.97 -18.04
N TYR A 113 -21.37 -57.14 -16.99
CA TYR A 113 -22.03 -55.83 -17.08
C TYR A 113 -21.29 -54.87 -18.02
N GLN A 114 -19.96 -54.89 -18.00
CA GLN A 114 -19.12 -54.00 -18.80
C GLN A 114 -19.01 -54.44 -20.28
N ASP A 115 -19.06 -55.75 -20.54
CA ASP A 115 -18.82 -56.34 -21.87
C ASP A 115 -19.96 -57.27 -22.33
N GLN A 116 -21.22 -56.83 -22.18
CA GLN A 116 -22.41 -57.61 -22.57
C GLN A 116 -22.40 -58.10 -24.04
N ALA A 117 -21.71 -57.37 -24.93
CA ALA A 117 -21.62 -57.70 -26.36
C ALA A 117 -20.68 -58.89 -26.64
N HIS A 118 -19.71 -59.17 -25.77
CA HIS A 118 -18.66 -60.17 -26.00
C HIS A 118 -18.99 -61.58 -25.49
N PHE A 119 -20.11 -61.77 -24.75
CA PHE A 119 -20.47 -63.06 -24.16
C PHE A 119 -21.91 -63.54 -24.47
N PRO A 120 -22.24 -63.88 -25.74
CA PRO A 120 -23.59 -64.30 -26.13
C PRO A 120 -24.02 -65.69 -25.63
N TYR A 121 -23.09 -66.64 -25.40
CA TYR A 121 -23.40 -68.06 -25.18
C TYR A 121 -23.64 -68.49 -23.72
N SER A 122 -23.49 -67.60 -22.72
CA SER A 122 -23.53 -67.97 -21.29
C SER A 122 -24.73 -67.42 -20.50
N ARG A 123 -25.71 -66.77 -21.16
CA ARG A 123 -26.82 -66.04 -20.51
C ARG A 123 -27.52 -66.78 -19.37
N GLY A 124 -27.81 -68.07 -19.53
CA GLY A 124 -28.49 -68.88 -18.50
C GLY A 124 -27.65 -69.08 -17.22
N LEU A 125 -26.36 -69.39 -17.37
CA LEU A 125 -25.42 -69.56 -16.27
C LEU A 125 -25.19 -68.23 -15.55
N THR A 126 -25.00 -67.15 -16.33
CA THR A 126 -24.79 -65.80 -15.82
C THR A 126 -26.00 -65.30 -15.04
N HIS A 127 -27.23 -65.55 -15.51
CA HIS A 127 -28.43 -65.19 -14.76
C HIS A 127 -28.53 -65.91 -13.41
N HIS A 128 -28.18 -67.19 -13.35
CA HIS A 128 -28.17 -67.93 -12.09
C HIS A 128 -27.10 -67.39 -11.12
N MET A 129 -25.92 -67.07 -11.66
CA MET A 129 -24.82 -66.46 -10.92
C MET A 129 -25.17 -65.09 -10.36
N ILE A 130 -25.74 -64.18 -11.17
CA ILE A 130 -26.17 -62.84 -10.75
C ILE A 130 -27.19 -62.94 -9.62
N ARG A 131 -28.18 -63.84 -9.72
CA ARG A 131 -29.17 -64.05 -8.65
C ARG A 131 -28.54 -64.55 -7.36
N ARG A 132 -27.57 -65.47 -7.45
CA ARG A 132 -26.87 -66.01 -6.28
C ARG A 132 -25.99 -64.95 -5.62
N VAL A 133 -25.30 -64.12 -6.40
CA VAL A 133 -24.47 -63.01 -5.90
C VAL A 133 -25.35 -61.95 -5.26
N SER A 134 -26.38 -61.47 -5.96
CA SER A 134 -27.33 -60.46 -5.44
C SER A 134 -27.97 -60.92 -4.13
N LYS A 135 -28.39 -62.19 -4.03
CA LYS A 135 -28.94 -62.73 -2.78
C LYS A 135 -27.92 -62.79 -1.65
N ARG A 136 -26.65 -63.10 -1.93
CA ARG A 136 -25.57 -63.17 -0.93
C ARG A 136 -25.06 -61.79 -0.50
N SER A 137 -25.08 -60.82 -1.40
CA SER A 137 -24.61 -59.45 -1.14
C SER A 137 -25.72 -58.49 -0.71
N HIS A 138 -26.97 -58.93 -0.66
CA HIS A 138 -28.12 -58.10 -0.29
C HIS A 138 -27.90 -57.40 1.06
N ASP A 139 -27.47 -58.17 2.07
CA ASP A 139 -27.26 -57.68 3.43
C ASP A 139 -25.86 -57.09 3.66
N GLN A 140 -25.00 -57.12 2.64
CA GLN A 140 -23.65 -56.56 2.72
C GLN A 140 -23.66 -55.12 2.20
N ASP A 141 -23.20 -54.18 3.02
CA ASP A 141 -22.93 -52.82 2.56
C ASP A 141 -21.53 -52.74 1.95
N PHE A 142 -21.45 -52.61 0.63
CA PHE A 142 -20.17 -52.42 -0.05
C PHE A 142 -19.50 -51.07 0.30
N GLY A 143 -20.26 -50.12 0.85
CA GLY A 143 -19.74 -48.82 1.30
C GLY A 143 -18.72 -48.92 2.43
N ASP A 144 -18.78 -49.96 3.26
CA ASP A 144 -17.84 -50.18 4.37
C ASP A 144 -16.50 -50.76 3.92
N CYS A 145 -16.44 -51.29 2.69
CA CYS A 145 -15.18 -51.73 2.09
C CYS A 145 -14.24 -50.55 1.77
N VAL A 146 -14.74 -49.31 1.78
CA VAL A 146 -13.95 -48.11 1.53
C VAL A 146 -13.44 -47.53 2.85
N PRO A 147 -12.13 -47.25 2.99
CA PRO A 147 -11.59 -46.59 4.18
C PRO A 147 -11.93 -45.09 4.20
N LYS A 148 -13.19 -44.74 4.51
CA LYS A 148 -13.70 -43.34 4.52
C LYS A 148 -12.88 -42.41 5.42
N ARG A 149 -12.25 -42.93 6.48
CA ARG A 149 -11.36 -42.16 7.37
C ARG A 149 -10.13 -41.59 6.64
N GLN A 150 -9.66 -42.25 5.58
CA GLN A 150 -8.52 -41.74 4.80
C GLN A 150 -8.85 -40.43 4.08
N VAL A 151 -10.12 -40.18 3.74
CA VAL A 151 -10.54 -38.91 3.12
C VAL A 151 -10.26 -37.73 4.04
N TRP A 152 -10.56 -37.88 5.34
CA TRP A 152 -10.26 -36.85 6.35
C TRP A 152 -8.76 -36.64 6.54
N VAL A 153 -7.97 -37.73 6.54
CA VAL A 153 -6.51 -37.66 6.67
C VAL A 153 -5.89 -36.91 5.50
N TYR A 154 -6.20 -37.30 4.26
CA TYR A 154 -5.68 -36.59 3.10
C TYR A 154 -6.21 -35.15 3.00
N GLY A 155 -7.46 -34.90 3.41
CA GLY A 155 -8.01 -33.54 3.49
C GLY A 155 -7.23 -32.64 4.46
N ALA A 156 -6.85 -33.17 5.63
CA ALA A 156 -6.03 -32.44 6.60
C ALA A 156 -4.61 -32.18 6.06
N ILE A 157 -4.00 -33.15 5.37
CA ILE A 157 -2.68 -33.00 4.74
C ILE A 157 -2.72 -31.90 3.67
N ILE A 158 -3.70 -31.96 2.78
CA ILE A 158 -3.90 -30.94 1.72
C ILE A 158 -4.11 -29.55 2.33
N GLY A 159 -4.90 -29.44 3.41
CA GLY A 159 -5.10 -28.18 4.12
C GLY A 159 -3.80 -27.60 4.67
N LEU A 160 -2.94 -28.44 5.26
CA LEU A 160 -1.64 -28.04 5.77
C LEU A 160 -0.68 -27.61 4.64
N GLU A 161 -0.64 -28.36 3.54
CA GLU A 161 0.17 -28.02 2.35
C GLU A 161 -0.28 -26.68 1.73
N LEU A 162 -1.59 -26.44 1.64
CA LEU A 162 -2.15 -25.17 1.16
C LEU A 162 -1.82 -24.00 2.09
N MET A 163 -1.78 -24.21 3.41
CA MET A 163 -1.36 -23.17 4.36
C MET A 163 0.10 -22.78 4.16
N ILE A 164 0.99 -23.75 3.94
CA ILE A 164 2.42 -23.50 3.66
C ILE A 164 2.58 -22.71 2.36
N LEU A 165 1.94 -23.18 1.29
CA LEU A 165 1.98 -22.52 -0.02
C LEU A 165 1.35 -21.12 0.02
N GLY A 166 0.23 -20.96 0.74
CA GLY A 166 -0.45 -19.68 0.91
C GLY A 166 0.42 -18.67 1.66
N GLY A 167 1.06 -19.09 2.75
CA GLY A 167 2.02 -18.25 3.48
C GLY A 167 3.18 -17.78 2.59
N PHE A 168 3.73 -18.68 1.78
CA PHE A 168 4.77 -18.35 0.81
C PHE A 168 4.30 -17.31 -0.22
N VAL A 169 3.15 -17.55 -0.86
CA VAL A 169 2.59 -16.63 -1.85
C VAL A 169 2.33 -15.25 -1.23
N ILE A 170 1.82 -15.18 0.00
CA ILE A 170 1.61 -13.91 0.70
C ILE A 170 2.95 -13.20 0.92
N SER A 171 3.98 -13.89 1.41
CA SER A 171 5.29 -13.27 1.63
C SER A 171 5.94 -12.77 0.34
N GLU A 172 5.84 -13.55 -0.73
CA GLU A 172 6.37 -13.20 -2.05
C GLU A 172 5.57 -12.03 -2.65
N SER A 173 4.26 -12.03 -2.50
CA SER A 173 3.37 -10.94 -2.94
C SER A 173 3.68 -9.63 -2.21
N VAL A 174 3.94 -9.68 -0.90
CA VAL A 174 4.34 -8.50 -0.12
C VAL A 174 5.69 -7.97 -0.61
N PHE A 175 6.66 -8.85 -0.90
CA PHE A 175 7.94 -8.45 -1.48
C PHE A 175 7.75 -7.75 -2.84
N TRP A 176 6.99 -8.36 -3.77
CA TRP A 176 6.75 -7.75 -5.07
C TRP A 176 5.92 -6.47 -4.94
N VAL A 177 4.89 -6.40 -4.12
CA VAL A 177 4.14 -5.16 -3.89
C VAL A 177 5.05 -4.06 -3.35
N HIS A 178 5.96 -4.38 -2.43
CA HIS A 178 6.95 -3.42 -1.93
C HIS A 178 7.96 -2.98 -3.01
N GLN A 179 8.40 -3.90 -3.88
CA GLN A 179 9.28 -3.56 -5.02
C GLN A 179 8.55 -2.74 -6.09
N TRP A 180 7.32 -3.12 -6.44
CA TRP A 180 6.49 -2.42 -7.42
C TRP A 180 6.01 -1.07 -6.91
N THR A 181 5.76 -0.90 -5.61
CA THR A 181 5.46 0.42 -5.03
C THR A 181 6.71 1.31 -5.04
N ARG A 182 7.90 0.78 -4.76
CA ARG A 182 9.17 1.51 -4.96
C ARG A 182 9.40 1.89 -6.42
N SER A 183 9.23 0.96 -7.35
CA SER A 183 9.41 1.21 -8.79
C SER A 183 8.30 2.09 -9.38
N GLY A 184 7.07 2.02 -8.85
CA GLY A 184 5.93 2.82 -9.25
C GLY A 184 5.99 4.25 -8.71
N MET A 185 6.51 4.45 -7.49
CA MET A 185 6.89 5.78 -7.00
C MET A 185 8.08 6.35 -7.79
N ALA A 186 9.00 5.51 -8.26
CA ALA A 186 10.09 5.93 -9.15
C ALA A 186 9.66 6.21 -10.60
N ALA A 187 8.52 5.68 -11.06
CA ALA A 187 8.00 5.93 -12.41
C ALA A 187 6.96 7.06 -12.47
N GLY A 188 6.33 7.42 -11.34
CA GLY A 188 5.42 8.56 -11.20
C GLY A 188 6.11 9.87 -10.83
N ALA A 189 7.35 9.81 -10.32
CA ALA A 189 8.26 10.95 -10.31
C ALA A 189 8.83 11.11 -11.72
N GLY A 190 8.61 12.28 -12.32
CA GLY A 190 8.89 12.56 -13.71
C GLY A 190 10.33 12.32 -14.15
N GLU A 191 10.48 12.33 -15.47
CA GLU A 191 11.71 12.56 -16.20
C GLU A 191 12.80 13.24 -15.36
N GLY A 192 13.86 12.50 -15.05
CA GLY A 192 15.06 13.02 -14.37
C GLY A 192 15.29 12.44 -12.98
N GLY A 193 15.82 11.22 -12.91
CA GLY A 193 16.26 10.68 -11.62
C GLY A 193 16.72 9.24 -11.77
N GLY A 194 18.04 9.04 -11.71
CA GLY A 194 18.71 7.78 -11.98
C GLY A 194 18.11 6.60 -11.21
N ALA A 195 17.71 5.58 -11.96
CA ALA A 195 17.50 4.25 -11.42
C ALA A 195 18.79 3.81 -10.71
N ALA A 196 18.69 3.53 -9.41
CA ALA A 196 19.76 2.93 -8.63
C ALA A 196 20.14 1.58 -9.25
N SER A 197 21.21 1.58 -10.04
CA SER A 197 21.90 0.37 -10.46
C SER A 197 22.57 -0.21 -9.21
N GLN A 198 22.07 -1.35 -8.78
CA GLN A 198 22.77 -2.22 -7.85
C GLN A 198 23.93 -2.87 -8.63
N ASP A 199 25.01 -2.12 -8.85
CA ASP A 199 26.25 -2.61 -9.44
C ASP A 199 27.46 -2.01 -8.70
N THR A 200 28.28 -2.93 -8.21
CA THR A 200 29.69 -2.84 -7.80
C THR A 200 30.41 -1.51 -8.11
N GLY A 201 30.92 -0.86 -7.05
CA GLY A 201 31.89 0.26 -7.14
C GLY A 201 31.31 1.67 -7.02
N ALA A 202 30.09 1.89 -7.52
CA ALA A 202 29.60 3.23 -7.81
C ALA A 202 29.48 4.19 -6.60
N LEU A 203 30.07 5.37 -6.74
CA LEU A 203 29.86 6.54 -5.88
C LEU A 203 28.39 7.01 -5.96
N THR A 204 27.69 6.94 -4.83
CA THR A 204 26.27 7.28 -4.71
C THR A 204 26.10 8.53 -3.82
N PRO A 205 25.33 9.55 -4.24
CA PRO A 205 25.03 10.68 -3.38
C PRO A 205 24.11 10.23 -2.24
N VAL A 206 24.48 10.54 -1.00
CA VAL A 206 23.63 10.32 0.19
C VAL A 206 22.71 11.53 0.38
N THR A 207 23.26 12.74 0.18
CA THR A 207 22.49 13.97 0.13
C THR A 207 21.97 14.21 -1.29
N THR A 208 20.68 14.49 -1.43
CA THR A 208 20.01 14.84 -2.70
C THR A 208 19.85 16.35 -2.80
N ASP A 209 18.76 16.85 -3.37
CA ASP A 209 18.53 18.29 -3.45
C ASP A 209 18.36 18.89 -2.04
N ILE A 210 19.06 20.01 -1.81
CA ILE A 210 19.12 20.68 -0.51
C ILE A 210 18.51 22.07 -0.64
N LEU A 211 17.59 22.40 0.26
CA LEU A 211 17.05 23.74 0.45
C LEU A 211 17.47 24.25 1.81
N THR A 212 18.20 25.35 1.85
CA THR A 212 18.80 25.89 3.09
C THR A 212 18.75 27.40 3.15
N GLU A 213 18.98 27.95 4.35
CA GLU A 213 19.06 29.39 4.59
C GLU A 213 20.46 29.96 4.32
N PRO A 214 20.59 31.26 4.01
CA PRO A 214 21.88 31.92 3.96
C PRO A 214 22.58 31.86 5.33
N ASN A 215 23.91 31.86 5.31
CA ASN A 215 24.77 31.77 6.49
C ASN A 215 24.61 30.46 7.29
N THR A 216 24.21 29.38 6.62
CA THR A 216 24.16 28.03 7.21
C THR A 216 25.31 27.17 6.68
N LEU A 217 25.82 26.30 7.55
CA LEU A 217 26.82 25.30 7.17
C LEU A 217 26.10 24.09 6.59
N VAL A 218 26.25 23.86 5.29
CA VAL A 218 25.65 22.71 4.60
C VAL A 218 26.64 21.56 4.57
N THR A 219 26.17 20.37 4.95
CA THR A 219 26.96 19.13 4.86
C THR A 219 26.46 18.31 3.68
N PHE A 220 27.39 17.92 2.81
CA PHE A 220 27.15 17.09 1.63
C PHE A 220 27.79 15.75 1.83
N GLU A 221 27.08 14.68 1.49
CA GLU A 221 27.55 13.32 1.72
C GLU A 221 27.39 12.47 0.46
N ALA A 222 28.43 11.67 0.17
CA ALA A 222 28.40 10.61 -0.82
C ALA A 222 28.97 9.33 -0.23
N ARG A 223 28.50 8.18 -0.70
CA ARG A 223 28.91 6.86 -0.25
C ARG A 223 29.42 6.05 -1.42
N SER A 224 30.53 5.35 -1.24
CA SER A 224 31.08 4.41 -2.22
C SER A 224 31.19 3.00 -1.64
N GLY A 225 31.23 2.01 -2.53
CA GLY A 225 31.32 0.58 -2.18
C GLY A 225 32.69 0.16 -1.67
N LEU A 226 32.88 -1.16 -1.53
CA LEU A 226 34.04 -1.79 -0.88
C LEU A 226 35.42 -1.53 -1.56
N GLU A 227 35.46 -0.99 -2.78
CA GLU A 227 36.68 -0.63 -3.53
C GLU A 227 36.74 0.86 -3.89
N ALA A 228 36.38 1.73 -2.95
CA ALA A 228 36.37 3.18 -3.18
C ALA A 228 37.77 3.80 -3.24
N ALA A 229 37.92 4.85 -4.07
CA ALA A 229 39.09 5.72 -4.11
C ALA A 229 39.34 6.38 -2.73
N GLU A 230 40.61 6.50 -2.32
CA GLU A 230 41.00 7.11 -1.01
C GLU A 230 40.50 8.56 -0.84
N SER A 231 40.26 9.24 -1.95
CA SER A 231 39.72 10.60 -1.96
C SER A 231 38.84 10.84 -3.18
N VAL A 232 37.83 11.69 -3.00
CA VAL A 232 36.96 12.19 -4.06
C VAL A 232 37.02 13.71 -4.09
N ARG A 233 36.79 14.30 -5.25
CA ARG A 233 36.68 15.73 -5.46
C ARG A 233 35.22 16.15 -5.36
N PHE A 234 34.90 16.97 -4.37
CA PHE A 234 33.64 17.70 -4.33
C PHE A 234 33.71 18.90 -5.28
N VAL A 235 32.68 19.10 -6.09
CA VAL A 235 32.56 20.22 -7.02
C VAL A 235 31.18 20.86 -6.83
N MET A 236 31.18 22.18 -6.64
CA MET A 236 29.98 23.00 -6.56
C MET A 236 30.08 24.13 -7.58
N GLN A 237 29.03 24.31 -8.38
CA GLN A 237 28.91 25.34 -9.40
C GLN A 237 27.64 26.14 -9.21
N ARG A 238 27.67 27.44 -9.55
CA ARG A 238 26.47 28.28 -9.59
C ARG A 238 25.67 27.92 -10.83
N LYS A 239 24.36 27.71 -10.67
CA LYS A 239 23.45 27.37 -11.77
C LYS A 239 23.31 28.58 -12.69
N ASP A 240 23.52 28.40 -13.99
CA ASP A 240 23.30 29.47 -14.97
C ASP A 240 21.78 29.64 -15.17
N PRO A 241 21.22 30.86 -14.99
CA PRO A 241 19.79 31.12 -15.20
C PRO A 241 19.31 30.82 -16.63
N ASN A 242 20.22 30.74 -17.61
CA ASN A 242 19.90 30.41 -19.00
C ASN A 242 20.17 28.92 -19.36
N GLY A 243 20.48 28.07 -18.38
CA GLY A 243 20.76 26.64 -18.60
C GLY A 243 22.11 26.33 -19.24
N GLY A 244 23.04 27.30 -19.25
CA GLY A 244 24.43 27.11 -19.65
C GLY A 244 25.25 26.31 -18.62
N PRO A 245 26.51 25.95 -18.96
CA PRO A 245 27.42 25.34 -18.00
C PRO A 245 27.64 26.29 -16.81
N GLY A 246 27.38 25.79 -15.60
CA GLY A 246 27.50 26.56 -14.37
C GLY A 246 28.93 27.07 -14.14
N THR A 247 29.06 28.19 -13.43
CA THR A 247 30.38 28.71 -13.04
C THR A 247 30.87 27.95 -11.81
N PRO A 248 32.05 27.32 -11.80
CA PRO A 248 32.55 26.62 -10.62
C PRO A 248 32.78 27.63 -9.49
N VAL A 249 32.15 27.38 -8.34
CA VAL A 249 32.21 28.25 -7.16
C VAL A 249 33.16 27.67 -6.13
N PHE A 250 33.14 26.36 -5.96
CA PHE A 250 33.95 25.68 -4.96
C PHE A 250 34.34 24.30 -5.43
N SER A 251 35.56 23.88 -5.08
CA SER A 251 35.98 22.51 -5.23
C SER A 251 36.98 22.15 -4.15
N SER A 252 36.79 20.98 -3.54
CA SER A 252 37.68 20.47 -2.50
C SER A 252 37.89 18.98 -2.65
N GLN A 253 39.01 18.49 -2.17
CA GLN A 253 39.31 17.06 -2.10
C GLN A 253 38.91 16.55 -0.72
N VAL A 254 38.12 15.48 -0.69
CA VAL A 254 37.51 14.91 0.50
C VAL A 254 37.97 13.47 0.66
N SER A 255 38.49 13.12 1.82
CA SER A 255 38.90 11.75 2.15
C SER A 255 37.73 10.94 2.68
N GLY A 256 37.69 9.65 2.31
CA GLY A 256 36.63 8.75 2.75
C GLY A 256 36.84 8.30 4.19
N VAL A 257 35.77 8.31 4.99
CA VAL A 257 35.73 7.68 6.30
C VAL A 257 35.09 6.30 6.15
N PRO A 258 35.80 5.20 6.44
CA PRO A 258 35.25 3.86 6.34
C PRO A 258 34.22 3.60 7.45
N ASP A 259 33.05 3.12 7.05
CA ASP A 259 32.02 2.64 7.95
C ASP A 259 32.30 1.17 8.33
N GLN A 260 32.59 0.95 9.62
CA GLN A 260 32.99 -0.35 10.15
C GLN A 260 31.88 -1.40 10.11
N ASP A 261 30.61 -0.97 10.06
CA ASP A 261 29.46 -1.88 10.11
C ASP A 261 29.01 -2.34 8.71
N THR A 262 29.19 -1.49 7.69
CA THR A 262 28.70 -1.73 6.32
C THR A 262 29.81 -2.02 5.31
N GLY A 263 31.07 -1.72 5.63
CA GLY A 263 32.20 -1.83 4.70
C GLY A 263 32.17 -0.80 3.56
N THR A 264 31.35 0.25 3.69
CA THR A 264 31.25 1.36 2.72
C THR A 264 32.11 2.54 3.19
N GLN A 265 32.52 3.41 2.26
CA GLN A 265 33.21 4.66 2.60
C GLN A 265 32.25 5.84 2.43
N THR A 266 32.22 6.73 3.41
CA THR A 266 31.44 7.98 3.36
C THR A 266 32.37 9.16 3.18
N PHE A 267 32.06 10.01 2.20
CA PHE A 267 32.77 11.25 1.92
C PHE A 267 31.89 12.42 2.33
N THR A 268 32.42 13.28 3.19
CA THR A 268 31.69 14.42 3.75
C THR A 268 32.37 15.73 3.35
N ALA A 269 31.67 16.58 2.59
CA ALA A 269 32.08 17.95 2.32
C ALA A 269 31.22 18.91 3.14
N GLN A 270 31.81 20.03 3.57
CA GLN A 270 31.07 21.10 4.22
C GLN A 270 31.31 22.40 3.48
N GLN A 271 30.23 23.13 3.18
CA GLN A 271 30.32 24.44 2.55
C GLN A 271 29.42 25.43 3.27
N PHE A 272 29.96 26.62 3.50
CA PHE A 272 29.20 27.75 4.01
C PHE A 272 28.67 28.58 2.84
N CYS A 273 27.36 28.84 2.84
CA CYS A 273 26.69 29.60 1.79
C CYS A 273 26.25 30.96 2.33
N GLU A 274 26.97 32.02 2.00
CA GLU A 274 26.76 33.36 2.58
C GLU A 274 25.54 34.09 2.01
N ALA A 275 25.27 33.93 0.71
CA ALA A 275 24.25 34.68 -0.01
C ALA A 275 23.18 33.77 -0.66
N PRO A 276 21.93 34.26 -0.80
CA PRO A 276 20.88 33.55 -1.53
C PRO A 276 21.29 33.30 -2.98
N ASP A 277 21.21 32.05 -3.43
CA ASP A 277 21.52 31.67 -4.81
C ASP A 277 21.12 30.21 -5.10
N GLN A 278 21.24 29.82 -6.36
CA GLN A 278 21.09 28.43 -6.81
C GLN A 278 22.43 27.86 -7.25
N TYR A 279 22.77 26.71 -6.67
CA TYR A 279 23.98 25.95 -6.95
C TYR A 279 23.63 24.54 -7.39
N GLN A 280 24.58 23.91 -8.04
CA GLN A 280 24.57 22.47 -8.31
C GLN A 280 25.87 21.89 -7.76
N TYR A 281 25.79 20.70 -7.20
CA TYR A 281 26.95 20.02 -6.65
C TYR A 281 27.02 18.55 -7.08
N ARG A 282 28.23 18.00 -7.07
CA ARG A 282 28.48 16.57 -7.26
C ARG A 282 29.82 16.15 -6.67
N PHE A 283 30.01 14.86 -6.53
CA PHE A 283 31.29 14.24 -6.18
C PHE A 283 31.87 13.54 -7.41
N GLU A 284 33.17 13.74 -7.63
CA GLU A 284 33.92 13.20 -8.75
C GLU A 284 35.13 12.42 -8.23
N SER A 285 35.41 11.28 -8.83
CA SER A 285 36.66 10.51 -8.66
C SER A 285 37.31 10.34 -10.03
N GLU A 286 38.46 9.68 -10.10
CA GLU A 286 39.14 9.44 -11.38
C GLU A 286 38.33 8.52 -12.32
N THR A 287 37.48 7.66 -11.77
CA THR A 287 36.73 6.63 -12.52
C THR A 287 35.22 6.81 -12.48
N GLU A 288 34.68 7.57 -11.51
CA GLU A 288 33.25 7.67 -11.24
C GLU A 288 32.81 9.07 -10.84
N THR A 289 31.59 9.46 -11.19
CA THR A 289 31.01 10.76 -10.84
C THR A 289 29.55 10.61 -10.43
N THR A 290 29.11 11.30 -9.37
CA THR A 290 27.70 11.35 -9.00
C THR A 290 26.91 12.23 -9.98
N PRO A 291 25.58 12.03 -10.11
CA PRO A 291 24.73 13.01 -10.78
C PRO A 291 24.81 14.38 -10.10
N TRP A 292 24.45 15.43 -10.84
CA TRP A 292 24.29 16.76 -10.27
C TRP A 292 23.06 16.80 -9.37
N SER A 293 23.21 17.37 -8.18
CA SER A 293 22.12 17.68 -7.25
C SER A 293 22.00 19.19 -7.06
N ASP A 294 20.78 19.67 -6.88
CA ASP A 294 20.48 21.08 -6.75
C ASP A 294 20.60 21.54 -5.28
N LEU A 295 21.23 22.68 -5.05
CA LEU A 295 21.30 23.36 -3.77
C LEU A 295 20.69 24.75 -3.93
N THR A 296 19.56 24.99 -3.28
CA THR A 296 18.90 26.29 -3.24
C THR A 296 19.14 26.93 -1.88
N VAL A 297 19.81 28.09 -1.90
CA VAL A 297 20.02 28.92 -0.71
C VAL A 297 19.04 30.07 -0.81
N SER A 298 18.04 30.08 0.06
CA SER A 298 17.01 31.13 0.07
C SER A 298 16.71 31.53 1.51
N PRO A 299 16.48 32.82 1.80
CA PRO A 299 16.01 33.24 3.11
C PRO A 299 14.55 32.83 3.31
N ARG A 300 14.18 32.46 4.54
CA ARG A 300 12.78 32.21 4.87
C ARG A 300 11.95 33.49 4.74
N PRO A 301 10.68 33.39 4.33
CA PRO A 301 9.78 34.54 4.32
C PRO A 301 9.53 35.00 5.76
N ARG A 302 9.43 36.31 5.96
CA ARG A 302 9.08 36.94 7.24
C ARG A 302 7.79 37.72 7.08
N VAL A 303 6.87 37.52 8.03
CA VAL A 303 5.62 38.31 8.08
C VAL A 303 5.98 39.73 8.52
N THR A 304 5.70 40.71 7.67
CA THR A 304 6.00 42.13 7.91
C THR A 304 4.81 42.85 8.53
N SER A 305 3.60 42.50 8.14
CA SER A 305 2.38 43.04 8.72
C SER A 305 1.21 42.05 8.59
N MET A 306 0.24 42.20 9.50
CA MET A 306 -1.05 41.55 9.38
C MET A 306 -2.14 42.56 9.69
N MET A 307 -3.13 42.63 8.80
CA MET A 307 -4.24 43.56 8.90
C MET A 307 -5.56 42.78 8.91
N SER A 308 -6.52 43.25 9.68
CA SER A 308 -7.89 42.74 9.70
C SER A 308 -8.88 43.79 9.24
N GLN A 309 -9.89 43.37 8.50
CA GLN A 309 -11.05 44.16 8.14
C GLN A 309 -12.29 43.38 8.57
N VAL A 310 -13.07 43.92 9.50
CA VAL A 310 -14.25 43.26 10.08
C VAL A 310 -15.50 44.01 9.66
N GLN A 311 -16.26 43.46 8.72
CA GLN A 311 -17.51 44.04 8.25
C GLN A 311 -18.69 43.45 9.01
N ARG A 312 -19.42 44.29 9.77
CA ARG A 312 -20.58 43.86 10.56
C ARG A 312 -21.81 43.61 9.67
N PRO A 313 -22.77 42.76 10.09
CA PRO A 313 -23.93 42.37 9.28
C PRO A 313 -24.77 43.51 8.68
N ASN A 314 -24.83 44.66 9.35
CA ASN A 314 -25.63 45.82 8.93
C ASN A 314 -24.79 47.01 8.42
N GLU A 315 -23.48 46.83 8.29
CA GLU A 315 -22.54 47.87 7.91
C GLU A 315 -22.22 47.79 6.40
N LYS A 316 -22.15 48.95 5.74
CA LYS A 316 -21.77 48.98 4.32
C LYS A 316 -20.27 48.74 4.20
N ALA A 317 -19.85 47.96 3.22
CA ALA A 317 -18.43 47.67 2.95
C ALA A 317 -17.53 48.92 2.80
N SER A 318 -18.11 50.09 2.46
CA SER A 318 -17.40 51.36 2.34
C SER A 318 -17.01 52.00 3.68
N GLU A 319 -17.57 51.54 4.79
CA GLU A 319 -17.33 52.07 6.14
C GLU A 319 -16.26 51.27 6.91
N THR A 320 -15.92 50.07 6.42
CA THR A 320 -14.97 49.17 7.08
C THR A 320 -13.52 49.52 6.81
N GLN A 321 -12.75 49.78 7.86
CA GLN A 321 -11.32 50.12 7.77
C GLN A 321 -10.41 48.94 8.11
N TRP A 322 -9.23 48.90 7.48
CA TRP A 322 -8.17 47.97 7.84
C TRP A 322 -7.53 48.37 9.16
N GLN A 323 -7.44 47.44 10.10
CA GLN A 323 -6.80 47.62 11.40
C GLN A 323 -5.61 46.66 11.52
N PRO A 324 -4.47 47.08 12.08
CA PRO A 324 -3.37 46.17 12.37
C PRO A 324 -3.77 45.16 13.45
N VAL A 325 -3.35 43.91 13.28
CA VAL A 325 -3.56 42.86 14.29
C VAL A 325 -2.44 42.96 15.33
N GLU A 326 -2.57 43.91 16.24
CA GLU A 326 -1.68 44.07 17.38
C GLU A 326 -2.05 42.98 18.41
N HIS A 327 -1.12 42.08 18.76
CA HIS A 327 -1.28 41.00 19.75
C HIS A 327 -1.94 39.69 19.28
N GLY A 328 -2.20 39.53 17.98
CA GLY A 328 -2.70 38.25 17.45
C GLY A 328 -4.12 37.92 17.90
N SER A 329 -4.93 38.89 18.31
CA SER A 329 -6.36 38.73 18.51
C SER A 329 -7.16 39.76 17.72
N VAL A 330 -8.35 39.39 17.28
CA VAL A 330 -9.29 40.26 16.56
C VAL A 330 -10.66 40.09 17.17
N ASP A 331 -11.24 41.18 17.67
CA ASP A 331 -12.61 41.22 18.17
C ASP A 331 -13.60 41.20 17.01
N VAL A 332 -14.50 40.23 17.01
CA VAL A 332 -15.47 40.01 15.94
C VAL A 332 -16.87 39.90 16.51
N VAL A 333 -17.82 40.65 15.96
CA VAL A 333 -19.24 40.47 16.30
C VAL A 333 -19.79 39.26 15.52
N GLN A 334 -20.55 38.39 16.17
CA GLN A 334 -21.12 37.20 15.54
C GLN A 334 -21.87 37.54 14.24
N GLY A 335 -21.56 36.83 13.16
CA GLY A 335 -22.14 37.06 11.83
C GLY A 335 -21.41 38.11 10.98
N SER A 336 -20.32 38.69 11.47
CA SER A 336 -19.48 39.60 10.68
C SER A 336 -18.61 38.86 9.67
N ASP A 337 -18.34 39.51 8.54
CA ASP A 337 -17.36 39.10 7.55
C ASP A 337 -15.97 39.58 7.97
N VAL A 338 -15.04 38.66 8.19
CA VAL A 338 -13.66 38.95 8.59
C VAL A 338 -12.73 38.67 7.41
N THR A 339 -12.03 39.71 6.98
CA THR A 339 -10.93 39.59 6.02
C THR A 339 -9.60 39.83 6.73
N LEU A 340 -8.69 38.86 6.65
CA LEU A 340 -7.33 38.98 7.15
C LEU A 340 -6.37 39.09 5.96
N LYS A 341 -5.53 40.11 5.98
CA LYS A 341 -4.48 40.34 4.99
C LYS A 341 -3.13 40.14 5.63
N ILE A 342 -2.32 39.28 5.04
CA ILE A 342 -0.96 38.94 5.49
C ILE A 342 0.01 39.50 4.48
N GLN A 343 0.99 40.27 4.94
CA GLN A 343 2.09 40.76 4.11
C GLN A 343 3.40 40.15 4.58
N THR A 344 4.25 39.80 3.62
CA THR A 344 5.58 39.27 3.86
C THR A 344 6.65 40.10 3.16
N ASP A 345 7.91 39.89 3.51
CA ASP A 345 9.07 40.55 2.91
C ASP A 345 9.47 39.98 1.53
N GLN A 346 8.88 38.85 1.13
CA GLN A 346 9.21 38.10 -0.09
C GLN A 346 7.93 37.63 -0.81
N ALA A 347 8.07 37.24 -2.08
CA ALA A 347 6.97 36.62 -2.80
C ALA A 347 6.65 35.22 -2.25
N LEU A 348 5.37 34.90 -2.19
CA LEU A 348 4.82 33.66 -1.63
C LEU A 348 4.33 32.75 -2.74
N SER A 349 4.47 31.44 -2.55
CA SER A 349 3.83 30.42 -3.40
C SER A 349 2.46 30.03 -2.86
N GLU A 350 2.37 29.84 -1.55
CA GLU A 350 1.14 29.45 -0.86
C GLU A 350 1.13 29.92 0.59
N VAL A 351 -0.07 30.04 1.19
CA VAL A 351 -0.23 30.23 2.63
C VAL A 351 -1.16 29.16 3.18
N GLN A 352 -0.65 28.30 4.05
CA GLN A 352 -1.45 27.27 4.69
C GLN A 352 -2.16 27.84 5.91
N VAL A 353 -3.49 27.72 5.95
CA VAL A 353 -4.34 28.14 7.07
C VAL A 353 -4.79 26.92 7.85
N ARG A 354 -4.47 26.89 9.15
CA ARG A 354 -4.84 25.80 10.05
C ARG A 354 -5.71 26.29 11.18
N GLN A 355 -6.66 25.47 11.60
CA GLN A 355 -7.50 25.69 12.78
C GLN A 355 -7.35 24.50 13.73
N GLY A 356 -6.91 24.75 14.96
CA GLY A 356 -6.63 23.69 15.94
C GLY A 356 -5.63 22.64 15.43
N GLY A 357 -4.66 23.05 14.62
CA GLY A 357 -3.64 22.17 14.01
C GLY A 357 -4.06 21.46 12.71
N LYS A 358 -5.36 21.47 12.36
CA LYS A 358 -5.88 20.88 11.12
C LYS A 358 -5.84 21.90 9.98
N LEU A 359 -5.33 21.50 8.82
CA LEU A 359 -5.39 22.31 7.59
C LEU A 359 -6.85 22.49 7.17
N ILE A 360 -7.27 23.75 7.05
CA ILE A 360 -8.63 24.13 6.62
C ILE A 360 -8.62 24.70 5.20
N GLU A 361 -7.57 25.43 4.82
CA GLU A 361 -7.47 26.08 3.52
C GLU A 361 -6.01 26.34 3.14
N THR A 362 -5.74 26.36 1.83
CA THR A 362 -4.47 26.81 1.26
C THR A 362 -4.77 28.00 0.35
N LEU A 363 -4.20 29.16 0.68
CA LEU A 363 -4.42 30.40 -0.05
C LEU A 363 -3.41 30.55 -1.17
N THR A 364 -3.89 31.09 -2.30
CA THR A 364 -3.04 31.52 -3.40
C THR A 364 -2.69 33.00 -3.20
N PRO A 365 -1.44 33.31 -2.83
CA PRO A 365 -1.00 34.69 -2.61
C PRO A 365 -0.85 35.48 -3.93
N GLU A 366 -0.94 36.80 -3.83
CA GLU A 366 -0.63 37.74 -4.90
C GLU A 366 0.73 38.40 -4.60
N GLY A 367 1.81 37.79 -5.08
CA GLY A 367 3.16 38.25 -4.76
C GLY A 367 3.48 38.03 -3.29
N SER A 368 3.74 39.10 -2.53
CA SER A 368 4.07 39.02 -1.09
C SER A 368 2.86 39.12 -0.16
N GLU A 369 1.65 39.17 -0.72
CA GLU A 369 0.42 39.36 0.03
C GLU A 369 -0.51 38.15 -0.10
N ALA A 370 -1.18 37.78 0.99
CA ALA A 370 -2.24 36.78 0.99
C ALA A 370 -3.47 37.31 1.72
N VAL A 371 -4.65 36.97 1.21
CA VAL A 371 -5.93 37.41 1.78
C VAL A 371 -6.75 36.19 2.16
N TYR A 372 -7.19 36.15 3.41
CA TYR A 372 -8.07 35.12 3.97
C TYR A 372 -9.41 35.75 4.33
N GLN A 373 -10.52 35.10 3.95
CA GLN A 373 -11.88 35.57 4.26
C GLN A 373 -12.65 34.50 5.01
N CYS A 374 -13.32 34.87 6.09
CA CYS A 374 -14.14 33.95 6.86
C CYS A 374 -15.29 34.65 7.59
N GLN A 375 -16.32 33.88 7.95
CA GLN A 375 -17.42 34.29 8.82
C GLN A 375 -17.40 33.41 10.08
N PRO A 376 -16.71 33.82 11.17
CA PRO A 376 -16.59 32.98 12.35
C PRO A 376 -17.90 32.98 13.16
N GLU A 377 -18.47 31.80 13.40
CA GLU A 377 -19.66 31.65 14.27
C GLU A 377 -19.31 31.60 15.76
N LYS A 378 -18.07 31.19 16.09
CA LYS A 378 -17.54 31.02 17.45
C LYS A 378 -16.07 31.42 17.48
N SER A 379 -15.57 31.73 18.68
CA SER A 379 -14.16 32.05 18.85
C SER A 379 -13.27 30.90 18.38
N GLN A 380 -12.23 31.23 17.63
CA GLN A 380 -11.37 30.25 16.99
C GLN A 380 -9.93 30.75 16.84
N SER A 381 -8.98 29.83 17.00
CA SER A 381 -7.56 30.06 16.75
C SER A 381 -7.19 29.64 15.32
N LEU A 382 -6.61 30.55 14.56
CA LEU A 382 -6.08 30.34 13.23
C LEU A 382 -4.55 30.41 13.25
N THR A 383 -3.91 29.54 12.48
CA THR A 383 -2.45 29.52 12.30
C THR A 383 -2.15 29.65 10.81
N PHE A 384 -1.33 30.62 10.46
CA PHE A 384 -0.91 30.89 9.10
C PHE A 384 0.55 30.49 8.92
N THR A 385 0.81 29.66 7.91
CA THR A 385 2.17 29.24 7.53
C THR A 385 2.42 29.64 6.08
N PRO A 386 2.94 30.86 5.83
CA PRO A 386 3.36 31.28 4.51
C PRO A 386 4.58 30.49 4.03
N VAL A 387 4.59 30.19 2.73
CA VAL A 387 5.69 29.50 2.03
C VAL A 387 6.14 30.38 0.87
N ASN A 388 7.45 30.63 0.74
CA ASN A 388 7.99 31.41 -0.38
C ASN A 388 7.94 30.62 -1.70
N GLU A 389 8.25 31.27 -2.83
CA GLU A 389 8.31 30.62 -4.14
C GLU A 389 9.29 29.44 -4.22
N GLN A 390 10.29 29.42 -3.33
CA GLN A 390 11.32 28.40 -3.23
C GLN A 390 10.93 27.23 -2.31
N GLY A 391 9.72 27.24 -1.73
CA GLY A 391 9.20 26.14 -0.90
C GLY A 391 9.64 26.19 0.57
N GLN A 392 10.23 27.29 1.04
CA GLN A 392 10.59 27.46 2.45
C GLN A 392 9.42 28.08 3.23
N PRO A 393 8.99 27.43 4.33
CA PRO A 393 8.01 28.02 5.23
C PRO A 393 8.63 29.12 6.08
N VAL A 394 7.79 30.00 6.63
CA VAL A 394 8.17 30.90 7.74
C VAL A 394 8.77 30.09 8.91
N GLU A 395 9.72 30.69 9.63
CA GLU A 395 10.34 30.07 10.81
C GLU A 395 9.33 29.82 11.93
N GLU A 396 8.55 30.85 12.27
CA GLU A 396 7.50 30.80 13.27
C GLU A 396 6.15 31.07 12.60
N PRO A 397 5.21 30.09 12.61
CA PRO A 397 3.86 30.32 12.13
C PRO A 397 3.20 31.47 12.87
N PHE A 398 2.39 32.26 12.16
CA PHE A 398 1.68 33.37 12.77
C PHE A 398 0.33 32.91 13.33
N TYR A 399 -0.03 33.36 14.53
CA TYR A 399 -1.24 32.95 15.24
C TYR A 399 -2.21 34.12 15.35
N VAL A 400 -3.49 33.87 15.03
CA VAL A 400 -4.58 34.82 15.24
C VAL A 400 -5.74 34.15 15.94
N GLU A 401 -6.19 34.73 17.05
CA GLU A 401 -7.40 34.39 17.75
C GLU A 401 -8.53 35.32 17.32
N LEU A 402 -9.58 34.75 16.72
CA LEU A 402 -10.80 35.49 16.44
C LEU A 402 -11.70 35.36 17.66
N GLU A 403 -11.93 36.47 18.38
CA GLU A 403 -12.78 36.52 19.57
C GLU A 403 -14.20 36.91 19.16
N VAL A 404 -15.10 35.92 19.08
CA VAL A 404 -16.47 36.16 18.63
C VAL A 404 -17.36 36.56 19.81
N GLN A 405 -17.84 37.80 19.78
CA GLN A 405 -18.78 38.35 20.75
C GLN A 405 -20.21 38.33 20.18
N VAL A 406 -21.19 38.00 21.02
CA VAL A 406 -22.61 38.08 20.65
C VAL A 406 -23.05 39.54 20.76
N ASP A 407 -23.67 40.07 19.70
CA ASP A 407 -24.25 41.42 19.71
C ASP A 407 -25.41 41.46 20.72
N GLN A 408 -25.18 42.07 21.88
CA GLN A 408 -26.21 42.28 22.89
C GLN A 408 -26.64 43.74 22.88
N ALA A 409 -27.95 43.97 22.75
CA ALA A 409 -28.50 45.32 22.80
C ALA A 409 -28.10 46.00 24.11
N PRO A 410 -27.62 47.26 24.07
CA PRO A 410 -27.22 47.97 25.28
C PRO A 410 -28.42 48.11 26.21
N HIS A 411 -28.22 47.79 27.49
CA HIS A 411 -29.20 48.07 28.51
C HIS A 411 -29.10 49.55 28.89
N ILE A 412 -30.00 50.37 28.35
CA ILE A 412 -30.09 51.79 28.69
C ILE A 412 -31.17 51.94 29.74
N GLU A 413 -30.74 52.19 30.98
CA GLU A 413 -31.64 52.58 32.06
C GLU A 413 -31.64 54.11 32.18
N LEU A 414 -32.81 54.73 31.96
CA LEU A 414 -33.01 56.17 32.17
C LEU A 414 -33.13 56.41 33.68
N LEU A 415 -32.02 56.75 34.30
CA LEU A 415 -31.95 56.93 35.76
C LEU A 415 -32.70 58.19 36.25
N VAL A 416 -32.89 59.23 35.41
CA VAL A 416 -33.54 60.49 35.81
C VAL A 416 -34.19 61.23 34.62
N PRO A 417 -35.36 61.89 34.81
CA PRO A 417 -36.18 61.92 36.02
C PRO A 417 -37.37 60.96 35.99
N GLU A 418 -37.65 60.34 37.13
CA GLU A 418 -38.76 59.40 37.41
C GLU A 418 -40.15 60.07 37.49
N GLY A 419 -40.44 61.12 36.70
CA GLY A 419 -41.73 61.81 36.81
C GLY A 419 -42.12 62.63 35.58
N ASP A 420 -43.43 62.82 35.42
CA ASP A 420 -43.99 63.80 34.49
C ASP A 420 -43.40 65.18 34.80
N LEU A 421 -42.70 65.78 33.83
CA LEU A 421 -42.33 67.18 33.89
C LEU A 421 -43.61 68.00 34.12
N PRO A 422 -43.74 68.75 35.22
CA PRO A 422 -44.84 69.70 35.32
C PRO A 422 -44.64 70.71 34.19
N LEU A 423 -45.62 70.79 33.29
CA LEU A 423 -45.77 71.91 32.35
C LEU A 423 -45.74 73.20 33.17
N THR A 424 -44.56 73.82 33.22
CA THR A 424 -44.42 75.16 33.78
C THR A 424 -45.14 76.09 32.80
N GLU A 425 -45.99 76.96 33.32
CA GLU A 425 -46.91 77.82 32.59
C GLU A 425 -46.29 78.46 31.32
N PRO A 426 -47.09 78.69 30.26
CA PRO A 426 -46.59 79.36 29.07
C PRO A 426 -46.07 80.75 29.45
N VAL A 427 -44.76 80.92 29.41
CA VAL A 427 -44.14 82.24 29.44
C VAL A 427 -44.55 82.94 28.14
N PRO A 428 -45.27 84.07 28.18
CA PRO A 428 -45.54 84.83 26.97
C PRO A 428 -44.21 85.40 26.50
N VAL A 429 -43.76 84.95 25.33
CA VAL A 429 -42.65 85.59 24.62
C VAL A 429 -43.16 86.96 24.17
N LEU A 430 -42.75 88.01 24.87
CA LEU A 430 -42.84 89.36 24.35
C LEU A 430 -41.84 89.45 23.19
N VAL A 431 -42.36 89.55 21.98
CA VAL A 431 -41.56 89.96 20.82
C VAL A 431 -41.45 91.49 20.88
N THR A 432 -40.25 91.98 21.16
CA THR A 432 -39.83 93.37 20.92
C THR A 432 -38.57 93.38 20.11
#